data_AF-A0A1I5YTP7-F1
#
_entry.id   AF-A0A1I5YTP7-F1
#
_cell.length_a   1.000
_cell.length_b   1.000
_cell.length_c   1.000
_cell.angle_alpha   90.00
_cell.angle_beta   90.00
_cell.angle_gamma   90.00
#
_symmetry.space_group_name_H-M   'P 1'
#
loop_
_entity.id
_entity.type
_entity.pdbx_description
1 polymer ?
#
loop_
_entity_poly.entity_id
_entity_poly.type
_entity_poly.pdbx_seq_one_letter_code
_entity_poly.pdbx_strand_id
1 'polypeptide(L)'
;MGVKKDKVREQAEEYYLDNIEATQQQVAELFNVTQKTVSSWCTRYDWNEKRINLHASPIKIKQLLQQELLKVASGTPGTLNADSISKLMSALDKCDKKADPIVVSRVLKDLANFVSENDPQFAAKMTDWMKKFLQHRINIE
;
A
#
# COMPACT_ATOMS: atom_id res chain seq x y z
N MET A 1 17.13 22.59 -15.27
CA MET A 1 16.21 21.91 -16.21
C MET A 1 15.75 20.50 -15.78
N GLY A 2 16.09 19.99 -14.57
CA GLY A 2 15.68 18.65 -14.12
C GLY A 2 14.31 18.57 -13.41
N VAL A 3 13.98 19.57 -12.60
CA VAL A 3 12.83 19.55 -11.67
C VAL A 3 11.46 19.37 -12.35
N LYS A 4 11.27 19.92 -13.56
CA LYS A 4 10.00 19.75 -14.31
C LYS A 4 9.79 18.31 -14.79
N LYS A 5 10.86 17.60 -15.17
CA LYS A 5 10.75 16.23 -15.69
C LYS A 5 10.51 15.22 -14.57
N ASP A 6 11.09 15.46 -13.39
CA ASP A 6 10.83 14.62 -12.21
C ASP A 6 9.38 14.75 -11.72
N LYS A 7 8.82 15.96 -11.71
CA LYS A 7 7.41 16.17 -11.34
C LYS A 7 6.42 15.51 -12.30
N VAL A 8 6.68 15.59 -13.62
CA VAL A 8 5.86 14.91 -14.63
C VAL A 8 5.96 13.38 -14.48
N ARG A 9 7.15 12.85 -14.19
CA ARG A 9 7.33 11.42 -13.90
C ARG A 9 6.52 11.01 -12.68
N GLU A 10 6.59 11.75 -11.57
CA GLU A 10 5.88 11.43 -10.33
C GLU A 10 4.36 11.42 -10.52
N GLN A 11 3.81 12.41 -11.23
CA GLN A 11 2.39 12.45 -11.54
C GLN A 11 1.96 11.33 -12.50
N ALA A 12 2.82 10.98 -13.47
CA ALA A 12 2.59 9.86 -14.37
C ALA A 12 2.69 8.50 -13.64
N GLU A 13 3.59 8.38 -12.66
CA GLU A 13 3.70 7.21 -11.78
C GLU A 13 2.41 7.03 -11.00
N GLU A 14 1.99 8.05 -10.24
CA GLU A 14 0.76 8.03 -9.44
C GLU A 14 -0.45 7.62 -10.30
N TYR A 15 -0.65 8.26 -11.45
CA TYR A 15 -1.75 7.91 -12.36
C TYR A 15 -1.65 6.47 -12.89
N TYR A 16 -0.45 6.02 -13.30
CA TYR A 16 -0.27 4.66 -13.81
C TYR A 16 -0.49 3.61 -12.72
N LEU A 17 -0.01 3.87 -11.49
CA LEU A 17 -0.18 3.00 -10.33
C LEU A 17 -1.64 2.92 -9.87
N ASP A 18 -2.41 4.01 -9.96
CA ASP A 18 -3.81 4.05 -9.50
C ASP A 18 -4.80 3.43 -10.49
N ASN A 19 -4.46 3.38 -11.78
CA ASN A 19 -5.38 2.96 -12.84
C ASN A 19 -4.93 1.64 -13.48
N ILE A 20 -5.25 0.48 -12.91
CA ILE A 20 -4.75 -0.84 -13.36
C ILE A 20 -4.86 -1.13 -14.88
N GLU A 21 -5.90 -0.61 -15.54
CA GLU A 21 -6.15 -0.84 -16.97
C GLU A 21 -5.42 0.17 -17.87
N ALA A 22 -4.85 1.23 -17.31
CA ALA A 22 -4.14 2.24 -18.07
C ALA A 22 -2.93 1.62 -18.78
N THR A 23 -2.86 1.81 -20.09
CA THR A 23 -1.72 1.39 -20.89
C THR A 23 -0.62 2.44 -20.83
N GLN A 24 0.63 2.02 -21.03
CA GLN A 24 1.77 2.96 -21.13
C GLN A 24 1.57 4.01 -22.23
N GLN A 25 0.79 3.68 -23.27
CA GLN A 25 0.45 4.60 -24.36
C GLN A 25 -0.53 5.68 -23.91
N GLN A 26 -1.58 5.33 -23.19
CA GLN A 26 -2.52 6.30 -22.61
C GLN A 26 -1.84 7.25 -21.61
N VAL A 27 -0.94 6.73 -20.78
CA VAL A 27 -0.14 7.57 -19.86
C VAL A 27 0.79 8.50 -20.64
N ALA A 28 1.39 8.02 -21.73
CA ALA A 28 2.26 8.84 -22.57
C ALA A 28 1.50 10.02 -23.20
N GLU A 29 0.31 9.76 -23.74
CA GLU A 29 -0.58 10.78 -24.32
C GLU A 29 -1.04 11.79 -23.26
N LEU A 30 -1.46 11.32 -22.08
CA LEU A 30 -1.98 12.17 -20.99
C LEU A 30 -0.92 13.13 -20.44
N PHE A 31 0.33 12.67 -20.31
CA PHE A 31 1.43 13.46 -19.75
C PHE A 31 2.34 14.09 -20.81
N ASN A 32 1.93 14.02 -22.09
CA ASN A 32 2.63 14.58 -23.25
C ASN A 32 4.11 14.14 -23.32
N VAL A 33 4.36 12.85 -23.11
CA VAL A 33 5.67 12.20 -23.22
C VAL A 33 5.61 11.07 -24.25
N THR A 34 6.76 10.50 -24.62
CA THR A 34 6.76 9.35 -25.52
C THR A 34 6.49 8.06 -24.75
N GLN A 35 5.84 7.08 -25.38
CA GLN A 35 5.66 5.73 -24.81
C GLN A 35 7.00 5.11 -24.38
N LYS A 36 8.06 5.34 -25.15
CA LYS A 36 9.42 4.88 -24.82
C LYS A 36 9.93 5.47 -23.50
N THR A 37 9.59 6.72 -23.20
CA THR A 37 9.90 7.38 -21.92
C THR A 37 9.16 6.70 -20.77
N VAL A 38 7.85 6.46 -20.92
CA VAL A 38 7.04 5.78 -19.90
C VAL A 38 7.55 4.35 -19.67
N SER A 39 7.84 3.61 -20.74
CA SER A 39 8.36 2.25 -20.64
C SER A 39 9.70 2.19 -19.89
N SER A 40 10.60 3.16 -20.17
CA SER A 40 11.85 3.31 -19.42
C SER A 40 11.62 3.60 -17.94
N TRP A 41 10.59 4.38 -17.58
CA TRP A 41 10.25 4.64 -16.19
C TRP A 41 9.67 3.42 -15.50
N CYS A 42 8.79 2.68 -16.17
CA CYS A 42 8.21 1.45 -15.64
C CYS A 42 9.29 0.42 -15.25
N THR A 43 10.34 0.28 -16.06
CA THR A 43 11.46 -0.61 -15.77
C THR A 43 12.42 -0.04 -14.73
N ARG A 44 12.71 1.27 -14.76
CA ARG A 44 13.74 1.87 -13.89
C ARG A 44 13.29 2.09 -12.44
N TYR A 45 11.99 2.25 -12.23
CA TYR A 45 11.40 2.59 -10.93
C TYR A 45 10.38 1.54 -10.47
N ASP A 46 10.39 0.36 -11.12
CA ASP A 46 9.59 -0.80 -10.76
C ASP A 46 8.07 -0.51 -10.69
N TRP A 47 7.57 0.35 -11.58
CA TRP A 47 6.16 0.75 -11.53
C TRP A 47 5.23 -0.44 -11.68
N ASN A 48 5.61 -1.46 -12.47
CA ASN A 48 4.77 -2.65 -12.62
C ASN A 48 4.64 -3.43 -11.31
N GLU A 49 5.72 -3.58 -10.55
CA GLU A 49 5.70 -4.26 -9.25
C GLU A 49 4.95 -3.42 -8.21
N LYS A 50 5.22 -2.11 -8.15
CA LYS A 50 4.46 -1.18 -7.29
C LYS A 50 2.98 -1.21 -7.59
N ARG A 51 2.59 -1.29 -8.88
CA ARG A 51 1.20 -1.34 -9.33
C ARG A 51 0.52 -2.63 -8.94
N ILE A 52 1.21 -3.76 -9.11
CA ILE A 52 0.73 -5.07 -8.64
C ILE A 52 0.52 -5.04 -7.13
N ASN A 53 1.48 -4.51 -6.36
CA ASN A 53 1.40 -4.42 -4.91
C ASN A 53 0.30 -3.45 -4.43
N LEU A 54 0.14 -2.31 -5.09
CA LEU A 54 -0.90 -1.32 -4.78
C LEU A 54 -2.30 -1.88 -5.07
N HIS A 55 -2.48 -2.60 -6.17
CA HIS A 55 -3.76 -3.22 -6.54
C HIS A 55 -4.01 -4.58 -5.90
N ALA A 56 -3.01 -5.21 -5.31
CA ALA A 56 -3.19 -6.33 -4.37
C ALA A 56 -3.73 -5.85 -3.00
N SER A 57 -3.81 -4.53 -2.77
CA SER A 57 -4.36 -3.94 -1.54
C SER A 57 -5.82 -4.39 -1.29
N PRO A 58 -6.19 -4.64 -0.02
CA PRO A 58 -7.56 -5.00 0.39
C PRO A 58 -8.66 -4.10 -0.19
N ILE A 59 -8.36 -2.82 -0.46
CA ILE A 59 -9.30 -1.84 -1.03
C ILE A 59 -9.71 -2.23 -2.46
N LYS A 60 -8.77 -2.66 -3.30
CA LYS A 60 -9.07 -3.02 -4.70
C LYS A 60 -9.79 -4.36 -4.78
N ILE A 61 -9.42 -5.31 -3.91
CA ILE A 61 -10.15 -6.58 -3.74
C ILE A 61 -11.60 -6.30 -3.34
N LYS A 62 -11.82 -5.36 -2.42
CA LYS A 62 -13.16 -4.93 -2.00
C LYS A 62 -13.95 -4.30 -3.15
N GLN A 63 -13.33 -3.47 -4.00
CA GLN A 63 -13.97 -2.91 -5.20
C GLN A 63 -14.37 -3.99 -6.21
N LEU A 64 -13.51 -4.97 -6.48
CA LEU A 64 -13.81 -6.06 -7.40
C LEU A 64 -14.98 -6.91 -6.91
N LEU A 65 -15.03 -7.21 -5.61
CA LEU A 65 -16.17 -7.90 -5.00
C LEU A 65 -17.47 -7.08 -5.08
N GLN A 66 -17.40 -5.75 -4.90
CA GLN A 66 -18.57 -4.87 -5.05
C GLN A 66 -19.11 -4.85 -6.48
N GLN A 67 -18.24 -4.78 -7.50
CA GLN A 67 -18.65 -4.86 -8.90
C GLN A 67 -19.30 -6.20 -9.22
N GLU A 68 -18.77 -7.28 -8.66
CA GLU A 68 -19.31 -8.62 -8.86
C GLU A 68 -20.69 -8.80 -8.19
N LEU A 69 -20.87 -8.23 -6.99
CA LEU A 69 -22.16 -8.14 -6.30
C LEU A 69 -23.21 -7.43 -7.16
N LEU A 70 -22.85 -6.32 -7.82
CA LEU A 70 -23.76 -5.59 -8.70
C LEU A 70 -24.17 -6.42 -9.93
N LYS A 71 -23.24 -7.18 -10.53
CA LYS A 71 -23.56 -8.09 -11.65
C LYS A 71 -24.57 -9.15 -11.22
N VAL A 72 -24.33 -9.81 -10.09
CA VAL A 72 -25.26 -10.82 -9.53
C VAL A 72 -26.62 -10.21 -9.22
N ALA A 73 -26.66 -9.01 -8.62
CA ALA A 73 -27.90 -8.30 -8.33
C ALA A 73 -28.69 -7.93 -9.61
N SER A 74 -28.00 -7.67 -10.72
CA SER A 74 -28.63 -7.45 -12.04
C SER A 74 -29.06 -8.73 -12.78
N GLY A 75 -28.94 -9.91 -12.14
CA GLY A 75 -29.32 -11.20 -12.73
C GLY A 75 -28.27 -11.82 -13.66
N THR A 76 -27.06 -11.26 -13.71
CA THR A 76 -25.93 -11.83 -14.45
C THR A 76 -25.16 -12.80 -13.54
N PRO A 77 -24.79 -14.00 -14.00
CA PRO A 77 -24.03 -14.94 -13.17
C PRO A 77 -22.67 -14.36 -12.77
N GLY A 78 -22.31 -14.54 -11.51
CA GLY A 78 -20.98 -14.19 -11.00
C GLY A 78 -19.90 -15.04 -11.67
N THR A 79 -18.84 -14.38 -12.08
CA THR A 79 -17.60 -14.94 -12.65
C THR A 79 -16.55 -15.23 -11.60
N LEU A 80 -16.60 -14.56 -10.43
CA LEU A 80 -15.65 -14.76 -9.35
C LEU A 80 -16.12 -15.82 -8.35
N ASN A 81 -15.19 -16.69 -7.93
CA ASN A 81 -15.41 -17.64 -6.85
C ASN A 81 -15.34 -16.93 -5.49
N ALA A 82 -16.49 -16.46 -5.00
CA ALA A 82 -16.61 -15.70 -3.76
C ALA A 82 -16.08 -16.45 -2.52
N ASP A 83 -16.22 -17.78 -2.47
CA ASP A 83 -15.71 -18.60 -1.35
C ASP A 83 -14.17 -18.61 -1.31
N SER A 84 -13.53 -18.79 -2.46
CA SER A 84 -12.07 -18.75 -2.57
C SER A 84 -11.51 -17.37 -2.22
N ILE A 85 -12.18 -16.30 -2.67
CA ILE A 85 -11.78 -14.93 -2.34
C ILE A 85 -11.95 -14.65 -0.85
N SER A 86 -13.05 -15.08 -0.23
CA SER A 86 -13.29 -14.93 1.20
C SER A 86 -12.20 -15.60 2.06
N LYS A 87 -11.76 -16.81 1.65
CA LYS A 87 -10.66 -17.53 2.31
C LYS A 87 -9.32 -16.81 2.16
N LEU A 88 -8.98 -16.33 0.96
CA LEU A 88 -7.75 -15.57 0.70
C LEU A 88 -7.74 -14.24 1.45
N MET A 89 -8.86 -13.51 1.46
CA MET A 89 -9.01 -12.28 2.24
C MET A 89 -8.88 -12.53 3.73
N SER A 90 -9.47 -13.61 4.26
CA SER A 90 -9.33 -13.97 5.67
C SER A 90 -7.89 -14.34 6.04
N ALA A 91 -7.14 -14.96 5.11
CA ALA A 91 -5.72 -15.22 5.29
C ALA A 91 -4.89 -13.93 5.24
N LEU A 92 -5.20 -13.03 4.31
CA LEU A 92 -4.56 -11.72 4.19
C LEU A 92 -4.81 -10.85 5.42
N ASP A 93 -6.07 -10.76 5.89
CA ASP A 93 -6.45 -10.07 7.13
C ASP A 93 -5.70 -10.61 8.36
N LYS A 94 -5.41 -11.92 8.40
CA LYS A 94 -4.59 -12.51 9.48
C LYS A 94 -3.13 -12.09 9.39
N CYS A 95 -2.60 -11.88 8.18
CA CYS A 95 -1.27 -11.33 7.96
C CYS A 95 -1.20 -9.82 8.26
N ASP A 96 -2.25 -9.06 7.93
CA ASP A 96 -2.27 -7.58 8.01
C ASP A 96 -2.63 -7.06 9.41
N LYS A 97 -3.46 -7.80 10.19
CA LYS A 97 -3.90 -7.39 11.54
C LYS A 97 -2.80 -7.39 12.60
N LYS A 98 -1.62 -7.94 12.29
CA LYS A 98 -0.49 -8.00 13.23
C LYS A 98 0.67 -7.21 12.65
N ALA A 99 0.70 -5.90 12.91
CA ALA A 99 1.93 -5.13 12.76
C ALA A 99 3.06 -5.86 13.50
N ASP A 100 4.05 -6.32 12.72
CA ASP A 100 5.21 -7.10 13.16
C ASP A 100 5.82 -6.43 14.41
N PRO A 101 5.98 -7.17 15.53
CA PRO A 101 6.58 -6.66 16.74
C PRO A 101 7.93 -5.94 16.52
N ILE A 102 8.69 -6.34 15.51
CA ILE A 102 9.95 -5.72 15.10
C ILE A 102 9.70 -4.33 14.51
N VAL A 103 8.70 -4.18 13.63
CA VAL A 103 8.31 -2.88 13.04
C VAL A 103 7.79 -1.95 14.12
N VAL A 104 6.94 -2.45 15.02
CA VAL A 104 6.41 -1.67 16.16
C VAL A 104 7.55 -1.24 17.09
N SER A 105 8.49 -2.13 17.40
CA SER A 105 9.67 -1.82 18.22
C SER A 105 10.54 -0.73 17.61
N ARG A 106 10.71 -0.74 16.28
CA ARG A 106 11.46 0.29 15.55
C ARG A 106 10.79 1.66 15.65
N VAL A 107 9.49 1.75 15.39
CA VAL A 107 8.73 3.01 15.48
C VAL A 107 8.74 3.57 16.91
N LEU A 108 8.61 2.71 17.93
CA LEU A 108 8.67 3.14 19.33
C LEU A 108 10.07 3.67 19.70
N LYS A 109 11.15 3.07 19.17
CA LYS A 109 12.51 3.60 19.35
C LYS A 109 12.69 4.96 18.70
N ASP A 110 12.21 5.14 17.47
CA ASP A 110 12.29 6.43 16.78
C ASP A 110 11.49 7.51 17.53
N LEU A 111 10.32 7.16 18.06
CA LEU A 111 9.53 8.05 18.93
C LEU A 111 10.27 8.36 20.24
N ALA A 112 10.88 7.35 20.89
CA ALA A 112 11.66 7.55 22.10
C ALA A 112 12.85 8.47 21.89
N ASN A 113 13.56 8.33 20.76
CA ASN A 113 14.68 9.19 20.38
C ASN A 113 14.21 10.63 20.14
N PHE A 114 13.14 10.83 19.38
CA PHE A 114 12.55 12.16 19.15
C PHE A 114 12.11 12.83 20.46
N VAL A 115 11.45 12.09 21.34
CA VAL A 115 11.03 12.61 22.65
C VAL A 115 12.25 12.91 23.52
N SER A 116 13.30 12.09 23.48
CA SER A 116 14.52 12.32 24.25
C SER A 116 15.26 13.60 23.85
N GLU A 117 15.13 14.03 22.60
CA GLU A 117 15.71 15.31 22.13
C GLU A 117 14.96 16.54 22.66
N ASN A 118 13.67 16.40 22.99
CA ASN A 118 12.80 17.50 23.41
C ASN A 118 12.52 17.51 24.93
N ASP A 119 12.31 16.33 25.53
CA ASP A 119 12.05 16.12 26.96
C ASP A 119 12.63 14.76 27.43
N PRO A 120 13.87 14.76 27.95
CA PRO A 120 14.54 13.56 28.42
C PRO A 120 13.86 12.88 29.61
N GLN A 121 13.20 13.63 30.50
CA GLN A 121 12.54 13.07 31.69
C GLN A 121 11.25 12.33 31.30
N PHE A 122 10.53 12.85 30.30
CA PHE A 122 9.35 12.17 29.76
C PHE A 122 9.74 10.92 28.96
N ALA A 123 10.83 10.97 28.18
CA ALA A 123 11.35 9.82 27.44
C ALA A 123 11.64 8.60 28.35
N ALA A 124 12.26 8.85 29.52
CA ALA A 124 12.54 7.80 30.50
C ALA A 124 11.26 7.11 31.00
N LYS A 125 10.22 7.89 31.36
CA LYS A 125 8.92 7.34 31.79
C LYS A 125 8.18 6.63 30.67
N MET A 126 8.31 7.11 29.43
CA MET A 126 7.68 6.54 28.25
C MET A 126 8.26 5.16 27.90
N THR A 127 9.55 4.94 28.15
CA THR A 127 10.25 3.70 27.82
C THR A 127 9.66 2.48 28.54
N ASP A 128 9.22 2.64 29.79
CA ASP A 128 8.54 1.57 30.54
C ASP A 128 7.17 1.21 29.94
N TRP A 129 6.41 2.20 29.48
CA TRP A 129 5.12 1.98 28.81
C TRP A 129 5.30 1.34 27.44
N MET A 130 6.33 1.74 26.68
CA MET A 130 6.68 1.13 25.40
C MET A 130 7.02 -0.35 25.55
N LYS A 131 7.78 -0.72 26.59
CA LYS A 131 8.12 -2.12 26.89
C LYS A 131 6.89 -2.95 27.22
N LYS A 132 5.99 -2.42 28.07
CA LYS A 132 4.72 -3.08 28.41
C LYS A 132 3.81 -3.25 27.19
N PHE A 133 3.75 -2.23 26.32
CA PHE A 133 2.97 -2.28 25.09
C PHE A 133 3.53 -3.31 24.10
N LEU A 134 4.86 -3.40 23.94
CA LEU A 134 5.49 -4.44 23.10
C LEU A 134 5.21 -5.84 23.62
N GLN A 135 5.30 -6.07 24.94
CA GLN A 135 4.95 -7.35 25.54
C GLN A 135 3.47 -7.71 25.32
N HIS A 136 2.57 -6.75 25.49
CA HIS A 136 1.16 -6.95 25.20
C HIS A 136 0.91 -7.32 23.72
N ARG A 137 1.61 -6.66 22.79
CA ARG A 137 1.54 -6.96 21.35
C ARG A 137 2.07 -8.35 21.00
N ILE A 138 3.20 -8.76 21.56
CA ILE A 138 3.78 -10.10 21.38
C ILE A 138 2.84 -11.19 21.92
N ASN A 139 2.14 -10.92 23.03
CA ASN A 139 1.21 -11.90 23.60
C ASN A 139 -0.14 -12.02 22.87
N ILE A 140 -0.43 -11.10 21.93
CA ILE A 140 -1.62 -11.15 21.05
C ILE A 140 -1.29 -11.87 19.71
N GLU A 141 -0.02 -12.19 19.46
CA GLU A 141 0.37 -13.11 18.38
C GLU A 141 -0.11 -14.54 18.66
#